data_AF-A0A0L0FDT2-F1
#
_entry.id   AF-A0A0L0FDT2-F1
#
_cell.length_a   1.000
_cell.length_b   1.000
_cell.length_c   1.000
_cell.angle_alpha   90.00
_cell.angle_beta   90.00
_cell.angle_gamma   90.00
#
_symmetry.space_group_name_H-M   'P 1'
#
loop_
_entity.id
_entity.type
_entity.pdbx_description
1 polymer ?
#
loop_
_entity_poly.entity_id
_entity_poly.type
_entity_poly.pdbx_seq_one_letter_code
_entity_poly.pdbx_strand_id
1 'polypeptide(L)'
;MYTSFQTAFLEATQEYYAVEGRRLVTTLTVPEYLQYISKRMQQEQSRIEDYLHTDTWVPVCAIMRQELLKTHVSELLEKGFHAMVKDSKLDELKMLYRLLSTVDALEDLKVHFITYLRAACSEMVLDEARDSSMVVDLLVLRSKIDTILEKSFGNQEKLRNACKDAFEATINARPNKPAELVAKFIDRKLRAGYKNTTEGELDELLDDVMALFRLIHVRDW
;
A
#
# COMPACT_ATOMS: atom_id res chain seq x y z
N MET A 1 14.02 -31.38 32.36
CA MET A 1 14.21 -32.10 31.07
C MET A 1 13.52 -31.36 29.92
N TYR A 2 12.29 -30.86 30.08
CA TYR A 2 11.57 -30.05 29.07
C TYR A 2 12.30 -28.74 28.69
N THR A 3 12.88 -28.05 29.67
CA THR A 3 13.53 -26.74 29.46
C THR A 3 14.80 -26.81 28.60
N SER A 4 15.63 -27.84 28.75
CA SER A 4 16.88 -27.95 27.97
C SER A 4 16.63 -28.27 26.50
N PHE A 5 15.64 -29.12 26.20
CA PHE A 5 15.24 -29.39 24.82
C PHE A 5 14.60 -28.15 24.18
N GLN A 6 13.66 -27.51 24.89
CA GLN A 6 12.95 -26.35 24.36
C GLN A 6 13.89 -25.19 24.05
N THR A 7 14.86 -24.90 24.92
CA THR A 7 15.86 -23.85 24.66
C THR A 7 16.68 -24.17 23.41
N ALA A 8 17.29 -25.35 23.33
CA ALA A 8 18.10 -25.73 22.17
C ALA A 8 17.29 -25.78 20.86
N PHE A 9 16.02 -26.20 20.92
CA PHE A 9 15.11 -26.19 19.79
C PHE A 9 14.81 -24.77 19.29
N LEU A 10 14.54 -23.83 20.20
CA LEU A 10 14.26 -22.44 19.84
C LEU A 10 15.50 -21.74 19.28
N GLU A 11 16.68 -21.97 19.86
CA GLU A 11 17.96 -21.45 19.35
C GLU A 11 18.23 -21.94 17.93
N ALA A 12 18.10 -23.25 17.68
CA ALA A 12 18.27 -23.82 16.34
C ALA A 12 17.22 -23.30 15.35
N THR A 13 15.98 -23.10 15.81
CA THR A 13 14.89 -22.53 14.99
C THR A 13 15.19 -21.09 14.60
N GLN A 14 15.72 -20.30 15.51
CA GLN A 14 16.12 -18.93 15.26
C GLN A 14 17.25 -18.86 14.23
N GLU A 15 18.32 -19.62 14.42
CA GLU A 15 19.45 -19.64 13.48
C GLU A 15 18.99 -20.07 12.08
N TYR A 16 18.16 -21.11 12.00
CA TYR A 16 17.59 -21.59 10.75
C TYR A 16 16.80 -20.49 10.01
N TYR A 17 15.85 -19.83 10.69
CA TYR A 17 15.02 -18.81 10.05
C TYR A 17 15.78 -17.51 9.77
N ALA A 18 16.81 -17.18 10.55
CA ALA A 18 17.68 -16.04 10.26
C ALA A 18 18.47 -16.24 8.96
N VAL A 19 19.04 -17.43 8.74
CA VAL A 19 19.75 -17.76 7.50
C VAL A 19 18.79 -17.82 6.32
N GLU A 20 17.66 -18.47 6.50
CA GLU A 20 16.67 -18.65 5.44
C GLU A 20 16.03 -17.32 5.02
N GLY A 21 15.74 -16.43 5.98
CA GLY A 21 15.20 -15.09 5.73
C GLY A 21 16.13 -14.26 4.85
N ARG A 22 17.42 -14.16 5.22
CA ARG A 22 18.45 -13.46 4.43
C ARG A 22 18.61 -14.01 3.01
N ARG A 23 18.54 -15.33 2.86
CA ARG A 23 18.67 -15.99 1.57
C ARG A 23 17.44 -15.74 0.69
N LEU A 24 16.25 -15.87 1.25
CA LEU A 24 15.01 -15.82 0.47
C LEU A 24 14.60 -14.40 0.09
N VAL A 25 14.84 -13.39 0.95
CA VAL A 25 14.53 -11.99 0.63
C VAL A 25 15.33 -11.46 -0.58
N THR A 26 16.52 -12.03 -0.81
CA THR A 26 17.38 -11.66 -1.94
C THR A 26 17.14 -12.49 -3.20
N THR A 27 16.59 -13.70 -3.07
CA THR A 27 16.42 -14.65 -4.20
C THR A 27 15.02 -14.68 -4.77
N LEU A 28 13.99 -14.37 -3.97
CA LEU A 28 12.60 -14.36 -4.40
C LEU A 28 12.12 -12.94 -4.70
N THR A 29 11.09 -12.83 -5.53
CA THR A 29 10.33 -11.59 -5.60
C THR A 29 9.54 -11.36 -4.31
N VAL A 30 9.21 -10.10 -4.00
CA VAL A 30 8.45 -9.78 -2.78
C VAL A 30 7.12 -10.55 -2.68
N PRO A 31 6.29 -10.66 -3.73
CA PRO A 31 5.09 -11.50 -3.70
C PRO A 31 5.36 -12.96 -3.34
N GLU A 32 6.35 -13.58 -3.98
CA GLU A 32 6.72 -14.99 -3.72
C GLU A 32 7.22 -15.18 -2.28
N TYR A 33 8.00 -14.21 -1.77
CA TYR A 33 8.49 -14.23 -0.40
C TYR A 33 7.35 -14.13 0.63
N LEU A 34 6.39 -13.23 0.42
CA LEU A 34 5.23 -13.10 1.31
C LEU A 34 4.33 -14.36 1.30
N GLN A 35 4.17 -14.99 0.13
CA GLN A 35 3.49 -16.28 0.01
C GLN A 35 4.24 -17.38 0.75
N TYR A 36 5.57 -17.41 0.62
CA TYR A 36 6.42 -18.35 1.35
C TYR A 36 6.25 -18.20 2.86
N ILE A 37 6.32 -16.98 3.41
CA ILE A 37 6.14 -16.73 4.85
C ILE A 37 4.78 -17.27 5.31
N SER A 38 3.71 -16.92 4.60
CA SER A 38 2.35 -17.35 4.97
C SER A 38 2.22 -18.87 4.97
N LYS A 39 2.74 -19.54 3.94
CA LYS A 39 2.74 -21.01 3.85
C LYS A 39 3.59 -21.64 4.96
N ARG A 40 4.78 -21.09 5.23
CA ARG A 40 5.71 -21.61 6.22
C ARG A 40 5.14 -21.51 7.63
N MET A 41 4.49 -20.39 7.97
CA MET A 41 3.81 -20.23 9.25
C MET A 41 2.72 -21.28 9.47
N GLN A 42 1.91 -21.57 8.44
CA GLN A 42 0.88 -22.62 8.54
C GLN A 42 1.49 -24.01 8.74
N GLN A 43 2.56 -24.33 7.99
CA GLN A 43 3.25 -25.60 8.12
C GLN A 43 3.86 -25.79 9.51
N GLU A 44 4.46 -24.73 10.08
CA GLU A 44 5.03 -24.78 11.42
C GLU A 44 3.97 -24.93 12.50
N GLN A 45 2.83 -24.28 12.33
CA GLN A 45 1.70 -24.45 13.23
C GLN A 45 1.24 -25.91 13.26
N SER A 46 0.96 -26.51 12.09
CA SER A 46 0.55 -27.92 12.00
C SER A 46 1.61 -28.87 12.56
N ARG A 47 2.89 -28.61 12.29
CA ARG A 47 4.00 -29.43 12.82
C ARG A 47 4.04 -29.41 14.35
N ILE A 48 3.77 -28.26 14.97
CA ILE A 48 3.73 -28.17 16.44
C ILE A 48 2.51 -28.89 16.99
N GLU A 49 1.34 -28.75 16.34
CA GLU A 49 0.11 -29.45 16.74
C GLU A 49 0.29 -30.99 16.68
N ASP A 50 1.02 -31.50 15.70
CA ASP A 50 1.23 -32.94 15.51
C ASP A 50 2.31 -33.54 16.44
N TYR A 51 3.38 -32.78 16.75
CA TYR A 51 4.60 -33.35 17.33
C TYR A 51 5.11 -32.69 18.62
N LEU A 52 4.60 -31.52 19.01
CA LEU A 52 5.13 -30.74 20.14
C LEU A 52 4.01 -30.26 21.06
N HIS A 53 4.38 -29.79 22.27
CA HIS A 53 3.41 -29.17 23.15
C HIS A 53 2.94 -27.82 22.56
N THR A 54 1.66 -27.51 22.67
CA THR A 54 1.03 -26.30 22.10
C THR A 54 1.71 -25.00 22.55
N ASP A 55 2.27 -24.99 23.75
CA ASP A 55 3.01 -23.84 24.31
C ASP A 55 4.29 -23.50 23.53
N THR A 56 4.74 -24.39 22.64
CA THR A 56 5.91 -24.17 21.78
C THR A 56 5.58 -23.26 20.60
N TRP A 57 4.31 -23.14 20.21
CA TRP A 57 3.92 -22.33 19.04
C TRP A 57 4.18 -20.84 19.23
N VAL A 58 3.83 -20.30 20.39
CA VAL A 58 4.00 -18.87 20.68
C VAL A 58 5.45 -18.40 20.47
N PRO A 59 6.48 -19.04 21.06
CA PRO A 59 7.88 -18.65 20.83
C PRO A 59 8.37 -18.92 19.40
N VAL A 60 7.97 -20.02 18.76
CA VAL A 60 8.34 -20.30 17.35
C VAL A 60 7.76 -19.25 16.41
N CYS A 61 6.48 -18.92 16.57
CA CYS A 61 5.81 -17.89 15.78
C CYS A 61 6.46 -16.52 15.97
N ALA A 62 6.88 -16.17 17.19
CA ALA A 62 7.64 -14.96 17.47
C ALA A 62 8.99 -14.93 16.74
N ILE A 63 9.74 -16.04 16.75
CA ILE A 63 11.00 -16.18 16.00
C ILE A 63 10.77 -16.01 14.51
N MET A 64 9.78 -16.69 13.92
CA MET A 64 9.47 -16.57 12.50
C MET A 64 9.09 -15.14 12.11
N ARG A 65 8.27 -14.46 12.92
CA ARG A 65 7.91 -13.06 12.70
C ARG A 65 9.13 -12.14 12.78
N GLN A 66 10.04 -12.40 13.71
CA GLN A 66 11.26 -11.61 13.85
C GLN A 66 12.21 -11.81 12.66
N GLU A 67 12.57 -13.07 12.39
CA GLU A 67 13.64 -13.42 11.45
C GLU A 67 13.18 -13.39 9.98
N LEU A 68 11.94 -13.78 9.67
CA LEU A 68 11.44 -13.80 8.28
C LEU A 68 10.72 -12.51 7.87
N LEU A 69 10.29 -11.67 8.81
CA LEU A 69 9.48 -10.49 8.47
C LEU A 69 10.08 -9.21 9.02
N LYS A 70 10.12 -9.05 10.35
CA LYS A 70 10.50 -7.78 10.99
C LYS A 70 11.89 -7.31 10.58
N THR A 71 12.86 -8.22 10.49
CA THR A 71 14.24 -7.92 10.09
C THR A 71 14.34 -7.42 8.64
N HIS A 72 13.35 -7.73 7.80
CA HIS A 72 13.39 -7.49 6.36
C HIS A 72 12.38 -6.46 5.87
N VAL A 73 11.64 -5.79 6.75
CA VAL A 73 10.55 -4.85 6.38
C VAL A 73 11.03 -3.77 5.41
N SER A 74 12.14 -3.08 5.71
CA SER A 74 12.69 -2.02 4.85
C SER A 74 13.01 -2.55 3.45
N GLU A 75 13.66 -3.70 3.34
CA GLU A 75 14.02 -4.30 2.06
C GLU A 75 12.79 -4.70 1.23
N LEU A 76 11.76 -5.26 1.88
CA LEU A 76 10.49 -5.62 1.22
C LEU A 76 9.76 -4.38 0.69
N LEU A 77 9.74 -3.30 1.46
CA LEU A 77 9.09 -2.06 1.08
C LEU A 77 9.87 -1.31 0.00
N GLU A 78 11.20 -1.29 0.06
CA GLU A 78 12.03 -0.63 -0.95
C GLU A 78 12.00 -1.34 -2.30
N LYS A 79 12.06 -2.68 -2.33
CA LYS A 79 12.17 -3.44 -3.58
C LYS A 79 10.83 -3.75 -4.25
N GLY A 80 9.80 -4.07 -3.48
CA GLY A 80 8.56 -4.65 -4.04
C GLY A 80 7.37 -3.72 -4.02
N PHE A 81 7.29 -2.81 -3.04
CA PHE A 81 6.07 -2.08 -2.76
C PHE A 81 5.64 -1.18 -3.90
N HIS A 82 6.57 -0.38 -4.44
CA HIS A 82 6.28 0.54 -5.54
C HIS A 82 5.70 -0.18 -6.76
N ALA A 83 6.28 -1.32 -7.15
CA ALA A 83 5.80 -2.11 -8.28
C ALA A 83 4.40 -2.70 -8.01
N MET A 84 4.16 -3.24 -6.81
CA MET A 84 2.84 -3.77 -6.43
C MET A 84 1.75 -2.70 -6.46
N VAL A 85 2.05 -1.49 -5.97
CA VAL A 85 1.12 -0.35 -6.05
C VAL A 85 0.94 0.05 -7.51
N LYS A 86 2.01 0.19 -8.31
CA LYS A 86 1.95 0.58 -9.72
C LYS A 86 1.07 -0.36 -10.55
N ASP A 87 1.22 -1.67 -10.34
CA ASP A 87 0.50 -2.70 -11.09
C ASP A 87 -0.86 -3.07 -10.48
N SER A 88 -1.28 -2.39 -9.40
CA SER A 88 -2.53 -2.66 -8.69
C SER A 88 -2.69 -4.13 -8.26
N LYS A 89 -1.60 -4.71 -7.75
CA LYS A 89 -1.55 -6.10 -7.25
C LYS A 89 -2.25 -6.23 -5.89
N LEU A 90 -3.59 -6.22 -5.91
CA LEU A 90 -4.42 -6.06 -4.72
C LEU A 90 -4.25 -7.19 -3.69
N ASP A 91 -4.14 -8.43 -4.14
CA ASP A 91 -4.00 -9.60 -3.26
C ASP A 91 -2.64 -9.62 -2.57
N GLU A 92 -1.58 -9.29 -3.31
CA GLU A 92 -0.23 -9.15 -2.79
C GLU A 92 -0.13 -8.00 -1.79
N LEU A 93 -0.74 -6.85 -2.08
CA LEU A 93 -0.82 -5.72 -1.16
C LEU A 93 -1.61 -6.08 0.11
N LYS A 94 -2.70 -6.83 -0.02
CA LYS A 94 -3.50 -7.32 1.12
C LYS A 94 -2.70 -8.26 2.00
N MET A 95 -1.97 -9.18 1.39
CA MET A 95 -1.08 -10.10 2.10
C MET A 95 0.06 -9.35 2.79
N LEU A 96 0.68 -8.38 2.12
CA LEU A 96 1.71 -7.52 2.71
C LEU A 96 1.17 -6.80 3.95
N TYR A 97 0.02 -6.13 3.83
CA TYR A 97 -0.61 -5.41 4.94
C TYR A 97 -0.91 -6.32 6.13
N ARG A 98 -1.49 -7.50 5.87
CA ARG A 98 -1.78 -8.50 6.92
C ARG A 98 -0.51 -9.00 7.61
N LEU A 99 0.58 -9.20 6.87
CA LEU A 99 1.83 -9.65 7.46
C LEU A 99 2.46 -8.53 8.30
N LEU A 100 2.58 -7.31 7.75
CA LEU A 100 3.16 -6.18 8.48
C LEU A 100 2.37 -5.79 9.74
N SER A 101 1.04 -6.00 9.76
CA SER A 101 0.24 -5.80 10.97
C SER A 101 0.60 -6.75 12.11
N THR A 102 1.24 -7.89 11.82
CA THR A 102 1.65 -8.87 12.85
C THR A 102 2.99 -8.54 13.53
N VAL A 103 3.73 -7.55 13.00
CA VAL A 103 5.05 -7.12 13.48
C VAL A 103 5.11 -5.61 13.78
N ASP A 104 3.96 -4.97 13.90
CA ASP A 104 3.80 -3.54 14.19
C ASP A 104 4.50 -2.60 13.19
N ALA A 105 4.60 -3.03 11.92
CA ALA A 105 5.31 -2.31 10.85
C ALA A 105 4.37 -1.54 9.89
N LEU A 106 3.16 -1.19 10.37
CA LEU A 106 2.18 -0.46 9.54
C LEU A 106 2.54 1.01 9.35
N GLU A 107 3.32 1.59 10.27
CA GLU A 107 3.78 2.98 10.10
C GLU A 107 4.83 3.07 8.96
N ASP A 108 5.73 2.10 8.84
CA ASP A 108 6.66 2.00 7.71
C ASP A 108 5.90 1.90 6.38
N LEU A 109 4.90 1.01 6.32
CA LEU A 109 4.03 0.87 5.15
C LEU A 109 3.37 2.19 4.77
N LYS A 110 2.82 2.91 5.77
CA LYS A 110 2.20 4.22 5.57
C LYS A 110 3.21 5.23 5.01
N VAL A 111 4.42 5.31 5.54
CA VAL A 111 5.47 6.22 5.04
C VAL A 111 5.78 5.93 3.58
N HIS A 112 5.98 4.67 3.20
CA HIS A 112 6.23 4.29 1.81
C HIS A 112 5.04 4.57 0.89
N PHE A 113 3.80 4.34 1.36
CA PHE A 113 2.59 4.61 0.59
C PHE A 113 2.38 6.10 0.33
N ILE A 114 2.56 6.94 1.35
CA ILE A 114 2.47 8.40 1.20
C ILE A 114 3.59 8.93 0.31
N THR A 115 4.80 8.38 0.42
CA THR A 115 5.94 8.78 -0.42
C THR A 115 5.68 8.44 -1.89
N TYR A 116 5.19 7.23 -2.18
CA TYR A 116 4.75 6.84 -3.52
C TYR A 116 3.69 7.80 -4.07
N LEU A 117 2.65 8.07 -3.27
CA LEU A 117 1.54 8.91 -3.66
C LEU A 117 2.01 10.33 -3.98
N ARG A 118 2.86 10.91 -3.13
CA ARG A 118 3.42 12.24 -3.37
C ARG A 118 4.23 12.29 -4.65
N ALA A 119 5.11 11.32 -4.89
CA ALA A 119 5.92 11.27 -6.10
C ALA A 119 5.05 11.18 -7.36
N ALA A 120 4.08 10.25 -7.39
CA ALA A 120 3.18 10.06 -8.52
C ALA A 120 2.31 11.30 -8.78
N CYS A 121 1.75 11.91 -7.73
CA CYS A 121 0.93 13.11 -7.85
C CYS A 121 1.76 14.32 -8.31
N SER A 122 2.95 14.52 -7.74
CA SER A 122 3.85 15.61 -8.15
C SER A 122 4.29 15.49 -9.60
N GLU A 123 4.57 14.29 -10.10
CA GLU A 123 4.88 14.06 -11.52
C GLU A 123 3.71 14.50 -12.43
N MET A 124 2.47 14.24 -12.03
CA MET A 124 1.28 14.63 -12.79
C MET A 124 0.98 16.13 -12.73
N VAL A 125 1.25 16.79 -11.60
CA VAL A 125 0.88 18.19 -11.35
C VAL A 125 1.94 19.18 -11.82
N LEU A 126 3.22 18.84 -11.69
CA LEU A 126 4.33 19.76 -11.96
C LEU A 126 4.83 19.72 -13.41
N ASP A 127 4.51 18.65 -14.16
CA ASP A 127 4.87 18.53 -15.57
C ASP A 127 3.87 19.25 -16.48
N GLU A 128 4.27 20.39 -17.04
CA GLU A 128 3.43 21.20 -17.93
C GLU A 128 3.02 20.45 -19.22
N ALA A 129 3.83 19.49 -19.67
CA ALA A 129 3.49 18.67 -20.84
C ALA A 129 2.25 17.80 -20.59
N ARG A 130 1.90 17.56 -19.32
CA ARG A 130 0.76 16.76 -18.88
C ARG A 130 -0.47 17.59 -18.53
N ASP A 131 -0.46 18.92 -18.71
CA ASP A 131 -1.59 19.80 -18.38
C ASP A 131 -2.92 19.35 -19.03
N SER A 132 -2.87 18.77 -20.23
CA SER A 132 -4.06 18.28 -20.94
C SER A 132 -4.68 17.02 -20.32
N SER A 133 -3.89 16.17 -19.67
CA SER A 133 -4.34 14.92 -19.03
C SER A 133 -4.40 15.01 -17.51
N MET A 134 -3.84 16.05 -16.89
CA MET A 134 -3.66 16.18 -15.44
C MET A 134 -4.90 15.82 -14.63
N VAL A 135 -6.06 16.41 -14.95
CA VAL A 135 -7.30 16.16 -14.19
C VAL A 135 -7.70 14.68 -14.29
N VAL A 136 -7.63 14.09 -15.49
CA VAL A 136 -7.95 12.68 -15.71
C VAL A 136 -6.96 11.77 -14.96
N ASP A 137 -5.67 12.06 -15.07
CA ASP A 137 -4.60 11.30 -14.41
C ASP A 137 -4.75 11.32 -12.88
N LEU A 138 -5.10 12.48 -12.31
CA LEU A 138 -5.36 12.64 -10.88
C LEU A 138 -6.59 11.86 -10.42
N LEU A 139 -7.67 11.86 -11.20
CA LEU A 139 -8.87 11.07 -10.90
C LEU A 139 -8.58 9.56 -10.92
N VAL A 140 -7.84 9.10 -11.94
CA VAL A 140 -7.42 7.69 -12.04
C VAL A 140 -6.52 7.31 -10.87
N LEU A 141 -5.55 8.16 -10.52
CA LEU A 141 -4.69 7.93 -9.37
C LEU A 141 -5.48 7.86 -8.07
N ARG A 142 -6.42 8.80 -7.84
CA ARG A 142 -7.28 8.81 -6.66
C ARG A 142 -8.12 7.54 -6.56
N SER A 143 -8.83 7.18 -7.63
CA SER A 143 -9.66 5.96 -7.68
C SER A 143 -8.85 4.69 -7.36
N LYS A 144 -7.63 4.61 -7.91
CA LYS A 144 -6.69 3.52 -7.64
C LYS A 144 -6.28 3.47 -6.17
N ILE A 145 -5.92 4.61 -5.57
CA ILE A 145 -5.52 4.70 -4.17
C ILE A 145 -6.69 4.34 -3.25
N ASP A 146 -7.90 4.85 -3.52
CA ASP A 146 -9.12 4.50 -2.80
C ASP A 146 -9.40 2.98 -2.88
N THR A 147 -9.23 2.37 -4.06
CA THR A 147 -9.39 0.92 -4.25
C THR A 147 -8.39 0.11 -3.42
N ILE A 148 -7.11 0.52 -3.37
CA ILE A 148 -6.08 -0.15 -2.56
C ILE A 148 -6.41 -0.03 -1.07
N LEU A 149 -6.81 1.16 -0.63
CA LEU A 149 -7.19 1.42 0.77
C LEU A 149 -8.35 0.52 1.20
N GLU A 150 -9.37 0.42 0.37
CA GLU A 150 -10.57 -0.38 0.65
C GLU A 150 -10.29 -1.89 0.58
N LYS A 151 -9.70 -2.36 -0.52
CA LYS A 151 -9.59 -3.81 -0.81
C LYS A 151 -8.40 -4.48 -0.14
N SER A 152 -7.31 -3.74 0.10
CA SER A 152 -6.04 -4.30 0.57
C SER A 152 -5.68 -3.85 1.99
N PHE A 153 -5.93 -2.60 2.37
CA PHE A 153 -5.47 -2.03 3.65
C PHE A 153 -6.56 -1.88 4.72
N GLY A 154 -7.71 -2.52 4.52
CA GLY A 154 -8.79 -2.57 5.53
C GLY A 154 -9.44 -1.23 5.82
N ASN A 155 -9.34 -0.27 4.88
CA ASN A 155 -9.99 1.03 4.92
C ASN A 155 -9.70 1.88 6.18
N GLN A 156 -8.46 1.82 6.69
CA GLN A 156 -8.06 2.52 7.90
C GLN A 156 -8.17 4.05 7.76
N GLU A 157 -8.94 4.69 8.65
CA GLU A 157 -9.20 6.13 8.63
C GLU A 157 -7.92 6.97 8.67
N LYS A 158 -6.96 6.60 9.53
CA LYS A 158 -5.68 7.30 9.64
C LYS A 158 -4.89 7.31 8.33
N LEU A 159 -4.93 6.19 7.58
CA LEU A 159 -4.22 6.07 6.31
C LEU A 159 -4.97 6.82 5.20
N ARG A 160 -6.31 6.79 5.20
CA ARG A 160 -7.15 7.60 4.31
C ARG A 160 -6.88 9.09 4.47
N ASN A 161 -6.85 9.57 5.71
CA ASN A 161 -6.59 10.98 6.02
C ASN A 161 -5.18 11.38 5.58
N ALA A 162 -4.17 10.55 5.86
CA ALA A 162 -2.81 10.80 5.39
C ALA A 162 -2.71 10.87 3.85
N CYS A 163 -3.47 10.04 3.12
CA CYS A 163 -3.52 10.11 1.66
C CYS A 163 -4.20 11.40 1.18
N LYS A 164 -5.29 11.80 1.83
CA LYS A 164 -5.98 13.06 1.54
C LYS A 164 -5.04 14.26 1.72
N ASP A 165 -4.33 14.33 2.85
CA ASP A 165 -3.36 15.38 3.15
C ASP A 165 -2.21 15.39 2.13
N ALA A 166 -1.78 14.21 1.67
CA ALA A 166 -0.74 14.09 0.65
C ALA A 166 -1.20 14.60 -0.72
N PHE A 167 -2.42 14.27 -1.15
CA PHE A 167 -3.02 14.83 -2.37
C PHE A 167 -3.16 16.34 -2.27
N GLU A 168 -3.72 16.84 -1.16
CA GLU A 168 -3.91 18.27 -0.92
C GLU A 168 -2.58 19.02 -0.97
N ALA A 169 -1.55 18.55 -0.26
CA ALA A 169 -0.24 19.18 -0.27
C ALA A 169 0.42 19.22 -1.67
N THR A 170 0.26 18.15 -2.46
CA THR A 170 0.91 18.04 -3.78
C THR A 170 0.18 18.76 -4.89
N ILE A 171 -1.16 18.72 -4.90
CA ILE A 171 -1.98 19.49 -5.84
C ILE A 171 -1.71 20.98 -5.63
N ASN A 172 -1.68 21.44 -4.38
CA ASN A 172 -1.45 22.85 -4.06
C ASN A 172 0.01 23.30 -4.18
N ALA A 173 0.93 22.40 -4.54
CA ALA A 173 2.31 22.76 -4.86
C ALA A 173 2.40 23.60 -6.16
N ARG A 174 1.40 23.48 -7.06
CA ARG A 174 1.29 24.32 -8.27
C ARG A 174 0.18 25.36 -8.10
N PRO A 175 0.51 26.66 -7.95
CA PRO A 175 -0.49 27.70 -7.70
C PRO A 175 -1.48 27.84 -8.85
N ASN A 176 -2.78 27.86 -8.54
CA ASN A 176 -3.94 28.21 -9.39
C ASN A 176 -4.19 27.35 -10.64
N LYS A 177 -3.16 26.69 -11.18
CA LYS A 177 -3.26 25.92 -12.42
C LYS A 177 -4.12 24.66 -12.29
N PRO A 178 -4.04 23.88 -11.20
CA PRO A 178 -4.98 22.78 -10.97
C PRO A 178 -6.44 23.27 -10.93
N ALA A 179 -6.72 24.40 -10.28
CA ALA A 179 -8.06 25.00 -10.25
C ALA A 179 -8.54 25.39 -11.65
N GLU A 180 -7.69 26.06 -12.44
CA GLU A 180 -7.99 26.44 -13.83
C GLU A 180 -8.32 25.21 -14.70
N LEU A 181 -7.51 24.16 -14.59
CA LEU A 181 -7.67 22.95 -15.39
C LEU A 181 -8.91 22.16 -14.98
N VAL A 182 -9.22 22.07 -13.69
CA VAL A 182 -10.47 21.46 -13.20
C VAL A 182 -11.69 22.22 -13.70
N ALA A 183 -11.69 23.56 -13.62
CA ALA A 183 -12.81 24.37 -14.12
C ALA A 183 -13.03 24.19 -15.63
N LYS A 184 -11.95 24.18 -16.43
CA LYS A 184 -12.00 23.89 -17.87
C LYS A 184 -12.50 22.47 -18.16
N PHE A 185 -12.12 21.49 -17.34
CA PHE A 185 -12.57 20.11 -17.49
C PHE A 185 -14.08 19.98 -17.26
N ILE A 186 -14.60 20.61 -16.21
CA ILE A 186 -16.05 20.65 -15.91
C ILE A 186 -16.82 21.34 -17.04
N ASP A 187 -16.41 22.54 -17.48
CA ASP A 187 -17.10 23.26 -18.57
C ASP A 187 -17.15 22.43 -19.87
N ARG A 188 -16.05 21.78 -20.24
CA ARG A 188 -16.00 20.89 -21.40
C ARG A 188 -16.95 19.71 -21.27
N LYS A 189 -17.01 19.07 -20.10
CA LYS A 189 -17.89 17.92 -19.86
C LYS A 189 -19.36 18.30 -19.86
N LEU A 190 -19.72 19.42 -19.25
CA LEU A 190 -21.10 19.95 -19.27
C LEU A 190 -21.55 20.34 -20.68
N ARG A 191 -20.68 20.97 -21.48
CA ARG A 191 -21.00 21.34 -22.88
C ARG A 191 -21.11 20.16 -23.83
N ALA A 192 -20.28 19.13 -23.62
CA ALA A 192 -20.38 17.90 -24.40
C ALA A 192 -21.73 17.20 -24.19
N GLY A 193 -22.34 17.40 -23.02
CA GLY A 193 -23.62 16.81 -22.62
C GLY A 193 -23.57 15.28 -22.68
N TYR A 194 -24.75 14.66 -22.70
CA TYR A 194 -24.92 13.20 -22.78
C TYR A 194 -24.53 12.59 -24.14
N LYS A 195 -23.77 13.29 -24.99
CA LYS A 195 -23.56 12.85 -26.38
C LYS A 195 -22.92 11.48 -26.51
N ASN A 196 -22.24 10.96 -25.48
CA ASN A 196 -21.64 9.62 -25.45
C ASN A 196 -21.56 8.98 -24.05
N THR A 197 -22.33 9.44 -23.06
CA THR A 197 -22.20 9.01 -21.64
C THR A 197 -23.58 8.99 -20.99
N THR A 198 -23.87 7.96 -20.20
CA THR A 198 -25.16 7.84 -19.49
C THR A 198 -25.28 8.90 -18.39
N GLU A 199 -26.50 9.18 -17.95
CA GLU A 199 -26.75 10.17 -16.89
C GLU A 199 -26.02 9.81 -15.59
N GLY A 200 -26.05 8.54 -15.19
CA GLY A 200 -25.36 8.06 -13.98
C GLY A 200 -23.82 8.15 -14.07
N GLU A 201 -23.22 7.81 -15.21
CA GLU A 201 -21.76 7.91 -15.39
C GLU A 201 -21.27 9.37 -15.37
N LEU A 202 -22.10 10.30 -15.85
CA LEU A 202 -21.77 11.73 -15.79
C LEU A 202 -21.83 12.26 -14.36
N ASP A 203 -22.85 11.86 -13.60
CA ASP A 203 -23.00 12.25 -12.19
C ASP A 203 -21.85 11.72 -11.34
N GLU A 204 -21.48 10.44 -11.49
CA GLU A 204 -20.32 9.86 -10.78
C GLU A 204 -19.01 10.61 -11.11
N LEU A 205 -18.79 10.92 -12.39
CA LEU A 205 -17.62 11.70 -12.81
C LEU A 205 -17.63 13.10 -12.19
N LEU A 206 -18.78 13.77 -12.14
CA LEU A 206 -18.90 15.10 -11.55
C LEU A 206 -18.62 15.05 -10.04
N ASP A 207 -19.14 14.06 -9.32
CA ASP A 207 -18.87 13.87 -7.90
C ASP A 207 -17.38 13.66 -7.61
N ASP A 208 -16.70 12.87 -8.44
CA ASP A 208 -15.27 12.62 -8.35
C ASP A 208 -14.43 13.87 -8.63
N VAL A 209 -14.81 14.65 -9.64
CA VAL A 209 -14.16 15.93 -9.94
C VAL A 209 -14.41 16.93 -8.82
N MET A 210 -15.61 16.96 -8.23
CA MET A 210 -15.92 17.82 -7.08
C MET A 210 -15.13 17.40 -5.83
N ALA A 211 -14.91 16.11 -5.62
CA ALA A 211 -14.04 15.62 -4.57
C ALA A 211 -12.59 16.08 -4.76
N LEU A 212 -12.08 16.06 -5.99
CA LEU A 212 -10.77 16.61 -6.33
C LEU A 212 -10.72 18.13 -6.13
N PHE A 213 -11.76 18.85 -6.56
CA PHE A 213 -11.85 20.31 -6.40
C PHE A 213 -11.78 20.75 -4.93
N ARG A 214 -12.42 20.00 -4.02
CA ARG A 214 -12.35 20.24 -2.57
C ARG A 214 -10.95 20.15 -1.97
N LEU A 215 -9.98 19.58 -2.69
CA LEU A 215 -8.57 19.51 -2.27
C LEU A 215 -7.75 20.72 -2.74
N ILE A 216 -8.30 21.58 -3.60
CA ILE A 216 -7.57 22.71 -4.18
C ILE A 216 -7.81 23.97 -3.35
N HIS A 217 -6.71 24.66 -3.03
CA HIS A 217 -6.68 25.97 -2.39
C HIS A 217 -6.47 27.02 -3.49
N VAL A 218 -7.51 27.81 -3.76
CA VAL A 218 -7.35 28.98 -4.64
C VAL A 218 -6.65 30.06 -3.83
N ARG A 219 -5.49 30.54 -4.32
CA ARG A 219 -4.83 31.70 -3.72
C ARG A 219 -5.32 32.94 -4.45
N ASP A 220 -6.11 33.74 -3.75
CA ASP A 220 -6.43 35.10 -4.19
C ASP A 220 -5.13 35.92 -4.20
N TRP A 221 -4.80 36.53 -5.34
CA TRP A 221 -3.70 37.48 -5.46
C TRP A 221 -4.19 38.89 -5.14
#